data_AF-A0AAV5VN36-F1
#
_entry.id   AF-A0AAV5VN36-F1
#
_cell.length_a   1.000
_cell.length_b   1.000
_cell.length_c   1.000
_cell.angle_alpha   90.00
_cell.angle_beta   90.00
_cell.angle_gamma   90.00
#
_symmetry.space_group_name_H-M   'P 1'
#
loop_
_entity.id
_entity.type
_entity.pdbx_description
1 polymer ?
#
loop_
_entity_poly.entity_id
_entity_poly.type
_entity_poly.pdbx_seq_one_letter_code
_entity_poly.pdbx_strand_id
1 'polypeptide(L)'
;YNLAVIRNVENLLDKLTANSTNKEMNRVIQEITVIEMFEENVKDVARVIYERAINDDKFSLFYADLCKAKMNKEIIANNGTSIIHRELTQLTHGMFYDNSTSNGTHRNEKKMRRLGNVIFLGNLYEVAFFTHKTIH
;
A
#
# COMPACT_ATOMS: atom_id res chain seq x y z
N TYR A 1 -0.63 20.01 -4.04
CA TYR A 1 -0.32 18.87 -4.93
C TYR A 1 1.14 18.93 -5.36
N ASN A 2 2.01 18.12 -4.74
CA ASN A 2 3.41 18.01 -5.14
C ASN A 2 3.62 16.72 -5.95
N LEU A 3 3.40 16.80 -7.28
CA LEU A 3 3.61 15.68 -8.22
C LEU A 3 5.04 15.13 -8.18
N ALA A 4 6.03 15.91 -7.74
CA ALA A 4 7.41 15.46 -7.67
C ALA A 4 7.61 14.38 -6.61
N VAL A 5 6.87 14.44 -5.49
CA VAL A 5 6.97 13.43 -4.41
C VAL A 5 6.43 12.08 -4.88
N ILE A 6 5.25 12.08 -5.52
CA ILE A 6 4.60 10.87 -6.03
C ILE A 6 5.50 10.22 -7.10
N ARG A 7 5.98 11.02 -8.07
CA ARG A 7 6.91 10.54 -9.10
C ARG A 7 8.20 9.98 -8.50
N ASN A 8 8.72 10.58 -7.44
CA ASN A 8 9.91 10.05 -6.77
C ASN A 8 9.62 8.67 -6.17
N VAL A 9 8.48 8.50 -5.50
CA VAL A 9 8.08 7.18 -4.97
C VAL A 9 7.90 6.17 -6.09
N GLU A 10 7.21 6.52 -7.18
CA GLU A 10 7.04 5.65 -8.35
C GLU A 10 8.40 5.22 -8.93
N ASN A 11 9.31 6.16 -9.14
CA ASN A 11 10.67 5.88 -9.62
C ASN A 11 11.46 4.96 -8.68
N LEU A 12 11.23 5.04 -7.36
CA LEU A 12 11.87 4.16 -6.39
C LEU A 12 11.29 2.75 -6.45
N LEU A 13 9.97 2.63 -6.59
CA LEU A 13 9.30 1.34 -6.74
C LEU A 13 9.65 0.68 -8.09
N ASP A 14 9.82 1.45 -9.17
CA ASP A 14 10.18 0.95 -10.50
C ASP A 14 11.61 0.41 -10.59
N LYS A 15 12.48 0.70 -9.62
CA LYS A 15 13.81 0.07 -9.51
C LYS A 15 13.72 -1.40 -9.12
N LEU A 16 12.58 -1.85 -8.61
CA LEU A 16 12.39 -3.23 -8.22
C LEU A 16 11.98 -4.06 -9.44
N THR A 17 12.62 -5.21 -9.58
CA THR A 17 12.33 -6.19 -10.63
C THR A 17 12.09 -7.53 -9.96
N ALA A 18 11.54 -8.52 -10.69
CA ALA A 18 11.31 -9.87 -10.17
C ALA A 18 12.55 -10.56 -9.58
N ASN A 19 13.77 -10.07 -9.87
CA ASN A 19 15.04 -10.60 -9.35
C ASN A 19 15.65 -9.74 -8.23
N SER A 20 14.98 -8.66 -7.82
CA SER A 20 15.48 -7.80 -6.76
C SER A 20 15.64 -8.58 -5.47
N THR A 21 16.80 -8.39 -4.83
CA THR A 21 17.14 -9.02 -3.57
C THR A 21 16.40 -8.36 -2.41
N ASN A 22 16.27 -9.08 -1.28
CA ASN A 22 15.74 -8.51 -0.04
C ASN A 22 16.51 -7.26 0.40
N LYS A 23 17.81 -7.16 0.08
CA LYS A 23 18.62 -5.97 0.39
C LYS A 23 18.19 -4.76 -0.43
N GLU A 24 17.90 -4.93 -1.71
CA GLU A 24 17.42 -3.85 -2.59
C GLU A 24 16.00 -3.41 -2.20
N MET A 25 15.13 -4.38 -1.91
CA MET A 25 13.79 -4.11 -1.37
C MET A 25 13.86 -3.31 -0.07
N ASN A 26 14.65 -3.75 0.91
CA ASN A 26 14.81 -3.04 2.18
C ASN A 26 15.39 -1.63 2.00
N ARG A 27 16.29 -1.44 1.04
CA ARG A 27 16.81 -0.11 0.70
C ARG A 27 15.71 0.80 0.17
N VAL A 28 14.86 0.32 -0.75
CA VAL A 28 13.71 1.09 -1.26
C VAL A 28 12.74 1.45 -0.15
N ILE A 29 12.45 0.51 0.78
CA ILE A 29 11.62 0.78 1.96
C ILE A 29 12.20 1.93 2.78
N GLN A 30 13.50 1.88 3.08
CA GLN A 30 14.19 2.92 3.84
C GLN A 30 14.12 4.28 3.14
N GLU A 31 14.43 4.33 1.83
CA GLU A 31 14.40 5.55 1.03
C GLU A 31 13.00 6.19 1.01
N ILE A 32 11.93 5.42 0.80
CA ILE A 32 10.55 5.95 0.80
C ILE A 32 10.09 6.37 2.20
N THR A 33 10.47 5.61 3.23
CA THR A 33 10.07 5.89 4.62
C THR A 33 10.59 7.25 5.07
N VAL A 34 11.82 7.61 4.69
CA VAL A 34 12.43 8.87 5.13
C VAL A 34 11.88 10.12 4.43
N ILE A 35 11.26 10.00 3.26
CA ILE A 35 10.68 11.15 2.53
C ILE A 35 9.62 11.84 3.41
N GLU A 36 9.80 13.13 3.64
CA GLU A 36 8.82 13.99 4.29
C GLU A 36 7.70 14.34 3.31
N MET A 37 6.46 14.23 3.77
CA MET A 37 5.27 14.32 2.92
C MET A 37 4.19 15.09 3.68
N PHE A 38 3.49 15.97 2.98
CA PHE A 38 2.24 16.52 3.48
C PHE A 38 1.15 15.45 3.46
N GLU A 39 0.07 15.66 4.21
CA GLU A 39 -1.00 14.68 4.35
C GLU A 39 -1.58 14.24 2.99
N GLU A 40 -1.80 15.18 2.06
CA GLU A 40 -2.30 14.85 0.72
C GLU A 40 -1.33 13.95 -0.05
N ASN A 41 -0.02 14.17 0.10
CA ASN A 41 0.99 13.33 -0.54
C ASN A 41 0.99 11.91 0.02
N VAL A 42 0.80 11.75 1.34
CA VAL A 42 0.71 10.42 1.95
C VAL A 42 -0.50 9.66 1.41
N LYS A 43 -1.66 10.31 1.26
CA LYS A 43 -2.87 9.68 0.72
C LYS A 43 -2.65 9.19 -0.72
N ASP A 44 -2.03 10.01 -1.55
CA ASP A 44 -1.73 9.63 -2.94
C ASP A 44 -0.68 8.52 -3.02
N VAL A 45 0.37 8.59 -2.20
CA VAL A 45 1.37 7.52 -2.10
C VAL A 45 0.75 6.21 -1.61
N ALA A 46 -0.16 6.26 -0.63
CA ALA A 46 -0.88 5.09 -0.16
C ALA A 46 -1.71 4.45 -1.28
N ARG A 47 -2.37 5.25 -2.13
CA ARG A 47 -3.09 4.75 -3.32
C ARG A 47 -2.16 4.10 -4.33
N VAL A 48 -1.01 4.71 -4.63
CA VAL A 48 -0.01 4.12 -5.53
C VAL A 48 0.48 2.76 -5.01
N ILE A 49 0.83 2.68 -3.73
CA ILE A 49 1.28 1.44 -3.10
C ILE A 49 0.16 0.39 -3.14
N TYR A 50 -1.07 0.77 -2.77
CA TYR A 50 -2.23 -0.12 -2.79
C TYR A 50 -2.51 -0.67 -4.19
N GLU A 51 -2.58 0.19 -5.20
CA GLU A 51 -2.84 -0.22 -6.59
C GLU A 51 -1.76 -1.18 -7.09
N ARG A 52 -0.48 -0.95 -6.75
CA ARG A 52 0.57 -1.91 -7.10
C ARG A 52 0.42 -3.23 -6.34
N ALA A 53 0.15 -3.18 -5.04
CA ALA A 53 0.08 -4.37 -4.20
C ALA A 53 -1.07 -5.32 -4.51
N ILE A 54 -2.20 -4.80 -5.02
CA ILE A 54 -3.34 -5.63 -5.44
C ILE A 54 -3.19 -6.15 -6.88
N ASN A 55 -2.29 -5.58 -7.68
CA ASN A 55 -2.05 -6.01 -9.06
C ASN A 55 -0.77 -6.86 -9.20
N ASP A 56 0.11 -6.85 -8.19
CA ASP A 56 1.36 -7.63 -8.14
C ASP A 56 1.43 -8.45 -6.85
N ASP A 57 1.07 -9.73 -6.97
CA ASP A 57 1.04 -10.67 -5.86
C ASP A 57 2.44 -10.97 -5.29
N LYS A 58 3.47 -11.00 -6.13
CA LYS A 58 4.86 -11.30 -5.73
C LYS A 58 5.46 -10.23 -4.83
N PHE A 59 5.15 -8.97 -5.09
CA PHE A 59 5.62 -7.84 -4.28
C PHE A 59 4.64 -7.41 -3.20
N SER A 60 3.50 -8.08 -3.06
CA SER A 60 2.45 -7.69 -2.12
C SER A 60 2.96 -7.63 -0.66
N LEU A 61 3.80 -8.57 -0.23
CA LEU A 61 4.42 -8.55 1.10
C LEU A 61 5.40 -7.37 1.27
N PHE A 62 6.23 -7.11 0.26
CA PHE A 62 7.12 -5.95 0.23
C PHE A 62 6.35 -4.63 0.40
N TYR A 63 5.22 -4.48 -0.30
CA TYR A 63 4.38 -3.30 -0.17
C TYR A 63 3.78 -3.20 1.25
N ALA A 64 3.43 -4.31 1.89
CA ALA A 64 2.95 -4.32 3.27
C ALA A 64 4.04 -3.87 4.25
N ASP A 65 5.26 -4.37 4.10
CA ASP A 65 6.42 -3.92 4.90
C ASP A 65 6.70 -2.43 4.73
N LEU A 66 6.62 -1.91 3.49
CA LEU A 66 6.73 -0.48 3.22
C LEU A 66 5.68 0.32 3.98
N CYS A 67 4.41 -0.11 3.92
CA CYS A 67 3.31 0.54 4.63
C CYS A 67 3.56 0.54 6.14
N LYS A 68 4.02 -0.59 6.70
CA LYS A 68 4.32 -0.73 8.12
C LYS A 68 5.45 0.18 8.56
N ALA A 69 6.54 0.24 7.80
CA ALA A 69 7.67 1.14 8.08
C ALA A 69 7.23 2.60 8.08
N LYS A 70 6.42 3.01 7.08
CA LYS A 70 5.88 4.37 7.01
C LYS A 70 4.94 4.68 8.17
N MET A 71 4.02 3.78 8.50
CA MET A 71 3.10 3.92 9.64
C MET A 71 3.86 4.11 10.95
N ASN A 72 4.89 3.30 11.20
CA ASN A 72 5.69 3.40 12.43
C ASN A 72 6.38 4.77 12.53
N LYS A 73 6.91 5.30 11.41
CA LYS A 73 7.52 6.63 11.38
C LYS A 73 6.47 7.73 11.66
N GLU A 74 5.30 7.65 11.05
CA GLU A 74 4.21 8.62 11.28
C GLU A 74 3.72 8.60 12.72
N ILE A 75 3.56 7.42 13.32
CA ILE A 75 3.14 7.28 14.72
C ILE A 75 4.11 7.99 15.66
N ILE A 76 5.41 7.85 15.42
CA ILE A 76 6.47 8.52 16.20
C ILE A 76 6.40 10.05 15.99
N ALA A 77 6.22 10.49 14.75
CA ALA A 77 6.21 11.92 14.41
C ALA A 77 4.92 12.65 14.84
N ASN A 78 3.77 11.97 14.80
CA ASN A 78 2.44 12.56 14.92
C ASN A 78 1.69 12.06 16.18
N ASN A 79 2.42 11.78 17.26
CA ASN A 79 1.89 11.40 18.58
C ASN A 79 0.82 10.29 18.53
N GLY A 80 1.12 9.19 17.83
CA GLY A 80 0.23 8.03 17.78
C GLY A 80 -0.70 7.97 16.57
N THR A 81 -0.67 8.97 15.67
CA THR A 81 -1.53 8.99 14.48
C THR A 81 -0.77 8.60 13.21
N SER A 82 -1.44 7.90 12.29
CA SER A 82 -0.88 7.54 10.98
C SER A 82 -1.91 7.74 9.88
N ILE A 83 -1.52 8.54 8.88
CA ILE A 83 -2.33 8.84 7.69
C ILE A 83 -2.31 7.63 6.76
N ILE A 84 -1.16 6.98 6.57
CA ILE A 84 -1.07 5.79 5.71
C ILE A 84 -1.93 4.65 6.24
N HIS A 85 -1.97 4.46 7.56
CA HIS A 85 -2.86 3.49 8.21
C HIS A 85 -4.33 3.79 7.94
N ARG A 86 -4.75 5.05 8.13
CA ARG A 86 -6.13 5.47 7.88
C ARG A 86 -6.54 5.29 6.41
N GLU A 87 -5.70 5.72 5.46
CA GLU A 87 -6.01 5.66 4.04
C GLU A 87 -6.06 4.20 3.54
N LEU A 88 -5.11 3.35 3.92
CA LEU A 88 -5.11 1.94 3.52
C LEU A 88 -6.29 1.16 4.10
N THR A 89 -6.70 1.48 5.34
CA THR A 89 -7.93 0.93 5.92
C THR A 89 -9.14 1.28 5.04
N GLN A 90 -9.23 2.51 4.53
CA GLN A 90 -10.35 2.93 3.68
C GLN A 90 -10.32 2.26 2.31
N LEU A 91 -9.15 2.18 1.67
CA LEU A 91 -8.98 1.58 0.34
C LEU A 91 -9.32 0.09 0.35
N THR A 92 -8.78 -0.65 1.32
CA THR A 92 -8.95 -2.10 1.42
C THR A 92 -10.41 -2.50 1.76
N HIS A 93 -11.07 -1.77 2.66
CA HIS A 93 -12.49 -1.98 2.94
C HIS A 93 -13.38 -1.54 1.77
N GLY A 94 -13.10 -0.39 1.16
CA GLY A 94 -13.87 0.14 0.04
C GLY A 94 -13.98 -0.85 -1.13
N MET A 95 -12.93 -1.64 -1.37
CA MET A 95 -12.90 -2.67 -2.41
C MET A 95 -13.95 -3.80 -2.22
N PHE A 96 -14.34 -4.09 -0.98
CA PHE A 96 -15.37 -5.08 -0.70
C PHE A 96 -16.78 -4.52 -0.88
N TYR A 97 -16.98 -3.24 -0.57
CA TYR A 97 -18.28 -2.56 -0.65
C TYR A 97 -18.59 -1.98 -2.04
N ASP A 98 -17.62 -1.96 -2.95
CA ASP A 98 -17.85 -1.55 -4.33
C ASP A 98 -18.74 -2.58 -5.06
N ASN A 99 -20.05 -2.29 -5.07
CA ASN A 99 -21.13 -3.09 -5.68
C ASN A 99 -21.42 -2.73 -7.14
N SER A 100 -20.58 -1.92 -7.80
CA SER A 100 -20.79 -1.58 -9.20
C SER A 100 -20.96 -2.84 -10.08
N THR A 101 -22.14 -2.97 -10.70
CA THR A 101 -22.50 -4.04 -11.64
C THR A 101 -21.77 -3.77 -12.95
N SER A 102 -20.72 -4.53 -13.23
CA SER A 102 -19.92 -4.34 -14.44
C SER A 102 -20.17 -5.46 -15.47
N ASN A 103 -20.27 -5.07 -16.73
CA ASN A 103 -20.45 -5.97 -17.88
C ASN A 103 -19.27 -6.97 -17.97
N GLY A 104 -19.46 -8.10 -18.67
CA GLY A 104 -18.66 -9.33 -18.56
C GLY A 104 -17.12 -9.22 -18.56
N THR A 105 -16.52 -8.24 -19.24
CA THR A 105 -15.05 -8.01 -19.24
C THR A 105 -14.56 -7.38 -17.93
N HIS A 106 -15.23 -6.33 -17.45
CA HIS A 106 -14.92 -5.67 -16.19
C HIS A 106 -15.21 -6.53 -14.96
N ARG A 107 -16.02 -7.58 -15.10
CA ARG A 107 -16.28 -8.53 -14.02
C ARG A 107 -15.04 -9.33 -13.65
N ASN A 108 -14.24 -9.74 -14.64
CA ASN A 108 -13.01 -10.51 -14.41
C ASN A 108 -11.92 -9.64 -13.78
N GLU A 109 -11.71 -8.43 -14.29
CA GLU A 109 -10.78 -7.45 -13.70
C GLU A 109 -11.15 -7.15 -12.24
N LYS A 110 -12.44 -6.91 -11.97
CA LYS A 110 -12.92 -6.67 -10.61
C LYS A 110 -12.71 -7.87 -9.69
N LYS A 111 -12.90 -9.10 -10.20
CA LYS A 111 -12.62 -10.32 -9.44
C LYS A 111 -11.13 -10.45 -9.11
N MET A 112 -10.24 -10.17 -10.08
CA MET A 112 -8.79 -10.21 -9.87
C MET A 112 -8.33 -9.17 -8.86
N ARG A 113 -8.83 -7.93 -8.96
CA ARG A 113 -8.52 -6.87 -7.99
C ARG A 113 -8.99 -7.19 -6.58
N ARG A 114 -10.17 -7.82 -6.43
CA ARG A 114 -10.66 -8.29 -5.12
C ARG A 114 -9.78 -9.40 -4.54
N LEU A 115 -9.30 -10.32 -5.38
CA LEU A 115 -8.36 -11.36 -4.95
C LEU A 115 -7.03 -10.73 -4.49
N GLY A 116 -6.49 -9.79 -5.27
CA GLY A 116 -5.30 -9.02 -4.89
C GLY A 116 -5.49 -8.26 -3.58
N ASN A 117 -6.66 -7.64 -3.36
CA ASN A 117 -6.99 -7.00 -2.09
C ASN A 117 -7.00 -7.98 -0.91
N VAL A 118 -7.54 -9.18 -1.09
CA VAL A 118 -7.53 -10.24 -0.05
C VAL A 118 -6.10 -10.67 0.27
N ILE A 119 -5.26 -10.88 -0.74
CA ILE A 119 -3.84 -11.22 -0.56
C ILE A 119 -3.11 -10.11 0.18
N PHE A 120 -3.28 -8.86 -0.26
CA PHE A 120 -2.62 -7.71 0.35
C PHE A 120 -3.08 -7.48 1.80
N LEU A 121 -4.36 -7.68 2.10
CA LEU A 121 -4.87 -7.67 3.47
C LEU A 121 -4.22 -8.75 4.35
N GLY A 122 -4.02 -9.95 3.82
CA GLY A 122 -3.28 -11.01 4.50
C GLY A 122 -1.86 -10.59 4.84
N ASN A 123 -1.15 -9.99 3.88
CA ASN A 123 0.20 -9.48 4.09
C ASN A 123 0.26 -8.31 5.10
N LEU A 124 -0.70 -7.39 5.03
CA LEU A 124 -0.84 -6.30 6.02
C LEU A 124 -1.07 -6.87 7.43
N TYR A 125 -1.81 -7.96 7.56
CA TYR A 125 -1.98 -8.63 8.84
C TYR A 125 -0.69 -9.31 9.32
N GLU A 126 0.03 -9.99 8.43
CA GLU A 126 1.30 -10.66 8.73
C GLU A 126 2.34 -9.70 9.30
N VAL A 127 2.43 -8.47 8.77
CA VAL A 127 3.37 -7.44 9.24
C VAL A 127 2.82 -6.62 10.42
N ALA A 128 1.72 -7.05 11.04
CA ALA A 128 1.02 -6.38 12.13
C ALA A 128 0.67 -4.91 11.80
N PHE A 129 0.30 -4.63 10.54
CA PHE A 129 -0.20 -3.32 10.14
C PHE A 129 -1.58 -3.06 10.74
N PHE A 130 -2.48 -4.04 10.64
CA PHE A 130 -3.76 -4.05 11.34
C PHE A 130 -3.66 -4.78 12.67
N THR A 131 -4.48 -4.36 13.63
CA THR A 131 -4.69 -5.12 14.86
C THR A 131 -5.92 -6.02 14.71
N HIS A 132 -6.03 -7.07 15.53
CA HIS A 132 -7.09 -8.09 15.49
C HIS A 132 -8.55 -7.53 15.45
N LYS A 133 -8.78 -6.27 15.85
CA LYS A 133 -10.10 -5.62 15.83
C LYS A 133 -10.60 -5.23 14.44
N THR A 134 -9.73 -5.19 13.42
CA THR A 134 -10.09 -4.68 12.08
C THR A 134 -10.63 -5.76 11.14
N ILE A 135 -10.52 -7.06 11.47
CA ILE A 135 -10.75 -8.18 10.52
C ILE A 135 -12.05 -8.96 10.76
N HIS A 136 -12.82 -8.63 11.82
CA HIS A 136 -14.08 -9.33 12.13
C HIS A 136 -15.31 -8.61 11.58
#